data_AF-A0A2S9FWE0-F1
#
_entry.id   AF-A0A2S9FWE0-F1
#
_cell.length_a   1.000
_cell.length_b   1.000
_cell.length_c   1.000
_cell.angle_alpha   90.00
_cell.angle_beta   90.00
_cell.angle_gamma   90.00
#
_symmetry.space_group_name_H-M   'P 1'
#
loop_
_entity.id
_entity.type
_entity.pdbx_description
1 polymer ?
#
loop_
_entity_poly.entity_id
_entity_poly.type
_entity_poly.pdbx_seq_one_letter_code
_entity_poly.pdbx_strand_id
1 'polypeptide(L)'
;YFGTVIPAGDNKFSALNTAVWSGGSFIYVPKGVHVDIPLQAYVRINTENMGQFERTLIIVDEDAYVHYVEGCTAPIYKSDSLHSA
;
A
#
# COMPACT_ATOMS: atom_id res chain seq x y z
N TYR A 1 12.20 -8.05 -4.14
CA TYR A 1 11.46 -6.81 -3.83
C TYR A 1 10.35 -7.05 -2.83
N PHE A 2 9.39 -7.94 -3.13
CA PHE A 2 8.39 -8.32 -2.14
C PHE A 2 9.06 -9.00 -0.92
N GLY A 3 8.66 -8.62 0.29
CA GLY A 3 9.21 -9.17 1.53
C GLY A 3 10.67 -8.85 1.84
N THR A 4 11.37 -8.05 1.01
CA THR A 4 12.80 -7.75 1.23
C THR A 4 13.03 -6.56 2.17
N VAL A 5 12.13 -5.58 2.15
CA VAL A 5 12.18 -4.41 3.07
C VAL A 5 11.43 -4.70 4.37
N ILE A 6 10.23 -5.28 4.26
CA ILE A 6 9.43 -5.76 5.40
C ILE A 6 9.16 -7.26 5.24
N PRO A 7 9.95 -8.12 5.90
CA PRO A 7 9.74 -9.56 5.91
C PRO A 7 8.40 -9.97 6.52
N ALA A 8 7.92 -11.17 6.17
CA ALA A 8 6.66 -11.71 6.68
C ALA A 8 6.63 -11.89 8.21
N GLY A 9 7.78 -12.00 8.87
CA GLY A 9 7.90 -12.20 10.32
C GLY A 9 8.37 -10.98 11.09
N ASP A 10 8.39 -9.79 10.47
CA ASP A 10 8.98 -8.58 11.06
C ASP A 10 8.30 -8.17 12.39
N ASN A 11 6.98 -8.18 12.41
CA ASN A 11 6.15 -7.93 13.59
C ASN A 11 4.74 -8.54 13.44
N LYS A 12 3.96 -8.58 14.52
CA LYS A 12 2.61 -9.17 14.56
C LYS A 12 1.69 -8.64 13.44
N PHE A 13 1.73 -7.34 13.16
CA PHE A 13 0.86 -6.71 12.15
C PHE A 13 1.35 -6.97 10.73
N SER A 14 2.66 -6.92 10.49
CA SER A 14 3.25 -7.29 9.19
C SER A 14 3.01 -8.78 8.83
N ALA A 15 3.04 -9.67 9.83
CA ALA A 15 2.75 -11.08 9.65
C ALA A 15 1.27 -11.31 9.32
N LEU A 16 0.38 -10.62 10.04
CA LEU A 16 -1.04 -10.63 9.73
C LEU A 16 -1.30 -10.07 8.33
N ASN A 17 -0.80 -8.86 8.01
CA ASN A 17 -0.93 -8.25 6.69
C ASN A 17 -0.43 -9.19 5.58
N THR A 18 0.74 -9.80 5.75
CA THR A 18 1.29 -10.73 4.75
C THR A 18 0.39 -11.96 4.56
N ALA A 19 -0.22 -12.48 5.62
CA ALA A 19 -1.07 -13.67 5.57
C ALA A 19 -2.45 -13.42 4.97
N VAL A 20 -3.02 -12.21 5.14
CA VAL A 20 -4.38 -11.87 4.69
C VAL A 20 -4.42 -10.74 3.65
N TRP A 21 -3.28 -10.47 3.01
CA TRP A 21 -3.13 -9.46 1.97
C TRP A 21 -4.13 -9.70 0.82
N SER A 22 -4.88 -8.65 0.47
CA SER A 22 -5.97 -8.76 -0.52
C SER A 22 -5.98 -7.64 -1.58
N GLY A 23 -5.04 -6.69 -1.53
CA GLY A 23 -4.95 -5.62 -2.52
C GLY A 23 -3.87 -4.58 -2.22
N GLY A 24 -3.76 -3.54 -3.05
CA GLY A 24 -2.77 -2.48 -2.89
C GLY A 24 -2.13 -2.10 -4.22
N SER A 25 -1.06 -1.31 -4.15
CA SER A 25 -0.40 -0.74 -5.32
C SER A 25 0.92 -1.46 -5.62
N PHE A 26 1.13 -1.85 -6.88
CA PHE A 26 2.45 -2.22 -7.38
C PHE A 26 2.89 -1.22 -8.46
N ILE A 27 3.97 -0.50 -8.21
CA ILE A 27 4.50 0.54 -9.10
C ILE A 27 5.96 0.22 -9.40
N TYR A 28 6.30 0.17 -10.69
CA TYR A 28 7.68 0.07 -11.17
C TYR A 28 7.98 1.24 -12.10
N VAL A 29 9.04 1.99 -11.80
CA VAL A 29 9.54 3.10 -12.62
C VAL A 29 10.89 2.70 -13.21
N PRO A 30 10.98 2.48 -14.54
CA PRO A 30 12.22 2.04 -15.19
C PRO A 30 13.33 3.08 -15.13
N LYS A 31 14.57 2.63 -15.33
CA LYS A 31 15.76 3.49 -15.34
C LYS A 31 15.60 4.70 -16.26
N GLY A 32 15.94 5.88 -15.75
CA GLY A 32 15.89 7.15 -16.48
C GLY A 32 14.49 7.70 -16.76
N VAL A 33 13.43 7.07 -16.26
CA VAL A 33 12.05 7.53 -16.47
C VAL A 33 11.65 8.56 -15.41
N HIS A 34 11.24 9.74 -15.87
CA HIS A 34 10.66 10.76 -15.02
C HIS A 34 9.13 10.76 -15.19
N VAL A 35 8.40 10.43 -14.12
CA VAL A 35 6.94 10.50 -14.13
C VAL A 35 6.51 11.93 -13.83
N ASP A 36 6.03 12.64 -14.85
CA ASP A 36 5.72 14.08 -14.77
C ASP A 36 4.42 14.41 -14.01
N ILE A 37 3.53 13.42 -13.86
CA ILE A 37 2.23 13.59 -13.20
C ILE A 37 2.21 12.73 -11.93
N PRO A 38 1.83 13.29 -10.77
CA PRO A 38 1.74 12.50 -9.54
C PRO A 38 0.79 11.31 -9.70
N LEU A 39 1.23 10.14 -9.22
CA LEU A 39 0.39 8.95 -9.12
C LEU A 39 -0.38 9.02 -7.79
N GLN A 40 -1.71 8.98 -7.86
CA GLN A 40 -2.54 9.03 -6.67
C GLN A 40 -3.32 7.72 -6.51
N ALA A 41 -3.08 7.01 -5.41
CA ALA A 41 -3.89 5.89 -4.98
C ALA A 41 -4.87 6.39 -3.91
N TYR A 42 -6.17 6.30 -4.23
CA TYR A 42 -7.23 6.63 -3.29
C TYR A 42 -8.06 5.40 -2.99
N VAL A 43 -7.96 4.91 -1.76
CA VAL A 43 -8.69 3.71 -1.33
C VAL A 43 -9.95 4.15 -0.62
N ARG A 44 -11.10 3.81 -1.23
CA ARG A 44 -12.42 4.17 -0.71
C ARG A 44 -13.11 2.94 -0.13
N ILE A 45 -13.38 2.98 1.17
CA ILE A 45 -14.07 1.92 1.89
C ILE A 45 -15.59 2.14 1.79
N ASN A 46 -16.31 1.19 1.18
CA ASN A 46 -17.76 1.25 1.01
C ASN A 46 -18.51 0.14 1.79
N THR A 47 -17.85 -0.64 2.64
CA THR A 47 -18.48 -1.81 3.31
C THR A 47 -18.03 -1.90 4.77
N GLU A 48 -19.01 -2.06 5.69
CA GLU A 48 -18.77 -2.28 7.12
C GLU A 48 -18.01 -3.60 7.36
N ASN A 49 -17.09 -3.60 8.33
CA ASN A 49 -16.33 -4.77 8.82
C ASN A 49 -15.29 -5.40 7.88
N MET A 50 -14.78 -4.69 6.87
CA MET A 50 -13.57 -5.13 6.17
C MET A 50 -12.31 -4.70 6.91
N GLY A 51 -11.45 -5.64 7.28
CA GLY A 51 -10.07 -5.34 7.65
C GLY A 51 -9.27 -4.96 6.40
N GLN A 52 -8.61 -3.80 6.43
CA GLN A 52 -7.82 -3.35 5.30
C GLN A 52 -6.38 -3.85 5.45
N PHE A 53 -6.05 -4.84 4.64
CA PHE A 53 -4.71 -5.43 4.52
C PHE A 53 -4.20 -5.16 3.12
N GLU A 54 -3.83 -3.90 2.90
CA GLU A 54 -3.22 -3.48 1.66
C GLU A 54 -1.71 -3.51 1.74
N ARG A 55 -1.05 -3.61 0.60
CA ARG A 55 0.40 -3.53 0.54
C ARG A 55 0.83 -2.80 -0.71
N THR A 56 1.58 -1.72 -0.49
CA THR A 56 2.14 -0.91 -1.56
C THR A 56 3.62 -1.26 -1.75
N LEU A 57 3.99 -1.67 -2.96
CA LEU A 57 5.37 -1.91 -3.37
C LEU A 57 5.72 -0.99 -4.54
N ILE A 58 6.61 -0.04 -4.27
CA ILE A 58 7.12 0.92 -5.25
C ILE A 58 8.60 0.63 -5.48
N ILE A 59 8.98 0.42 -6.74
CA ILE A 59 10.35 0.21 -7.18
C ILE A 59 10.70 1.32 -8.16
N VAL A 60 11.70 2.12 -7.82
CA VAL A 60 12.20 3.23 -8.63
C VAL A 60 13.64 2.92 -8.96
N ASP A 61 13.91 2.69 -10.25
CA ASP A 61 15.24 2.31 -10.72
C ASP A 61 16.18 3.53 -10.81
N GLU A 62 17.44 3.31 -11.15
CA GLU A 62 18.45 4.37 -11.24
C GLU A 62 17.99 5.52 -12.14
N ASP A 63 18.30 6.76 -11.75
CA ASP A 63 17.94 7.99 -12.48
C ASP A 63 16.44 8.14 -12.79
N ALA A 64 15.57 7.39 -12.10
CA ALA A 64 14.13 7.47 -12.27
C ALA A 64 13.46 8.29 -11.16
N TYR A 65 12.24 8.77 -11.42
CA TYR A 65 11.48 9.60 -10.49
C TYR A 65 9.98 9.33 -10.57
N VAL A 66 9.34 9.34 -9.40
CA VAL A 66 7.89 9.35 -9.27
C VAL A 66 7.48 10.13 -8.03
N HIS A 67 6.39 10.88 -8.17
CA HIS A 67 5.66 11.44 -7.04
C HIS A 67 4.44 10.56 -6.78
N TYR A 68 4.41 9.87 -5.63
CA TYR A 68 3.30 9.02 -5.22
C TYR A 68 2.55 9.63 -4.04
N VAL A 69 1.23 9.69 -4.13
CA VAL A 69 0.32 10.18 -3.09
C VAL A 69 -0.66 9.07 -2.74
N GLU A 70 -0.68 8.66 -1.49
CA GLU A 70 -1.63 7.66 -0.97
C GLU A 70 -2.55 8.29 0.05
N GLY A 71 -3.85 8.05 -0.08
CA GLY A 71 -4.86 8.54 0.85
C GLY A 71 -5.94 7.50 1.11
N CYS A 72 -6.35 7.41 2.37
CA CYS A 72 -7.49 6.61 2.81
C CYS A 72 -8.60 7.54 3.31
N THR A 73 -9.86 7.20 3.03
CA THR A 73 -11.01 7.84 3.67
C THR A 73 -12.04 6.78 4.03
N ALA A 74 -12.43 6.76 5.30
CA ALA A 74 -13.45 5.86 5.83
C ALA A 74 -14.57 6.68 6.49
N PRO A 75 -15.85 6.34 6.27
CA PRO A 75 -16.92 6.78 7.16
C PRO A 75 -16.66 6.23 8.58
N ILE A 76 -16.93 7.03 9.62
CA ILE A 76 -16.78 6.57 11.01
C ILE A 76 -17.91 5.57 11.30
N TYR A 77 -17.62 4.27 11.19
CA TYR A 77 -18.51 3.21 11.66
C TYR A 77 -18.24 2.92 13.14
N LYS A 78 -19.29 2.56 13.89
CA LYS A 78 -19.25 2.42 15.37
C LYS A 78 -18.46 1.21 15.89
N SER A 79 -17.91 0.36 15.01
CA SER A 79 -17.10 -0.82 15.35
C SER A 79 -15.60 -0.59 15.15
N ASP A 80 -14.79 -1.23 16.00
CA ASP A 80 -13.33 -1.20 15.88
C ASP A 80 -12.89 -1.69 14.49
N SER A 81 -12.18 -0.83 13.75
CA SER A 81 -11.67 -1.12 12.41
C SER A 81 -10.14 -1.10 12.45
N LEU A 82 -9.48 -2.14 11.89
CA LEU A 82 -8.02 -2.22 11.81
C LEU A 82 -7.55 -1.91 10.38
N HIS A 83 -6.65 -0.94 10.27
CA HIS A 83 -5.90 -0.63 9.06
C HIS A 83 -4.44 -1.01 9.29
N SER A 84 -3.94 -1.96 8.51
CA SER A 84 -2.55 -2.41 8.55
C SER A 84 -2.03 -2.47 7.12
N ALA A 85 -1.40 -1.36 6.67
CA ALA A 85 -0.74 -1.22 5.38
C ALA A 85 0.77 -1.51 5.46
#